data_AF-A0A9E5YMB0-F1
#
_entry.id   AF-A0A9E5YMB0-F1
#
_cell.length_a   1.000
_cell.length_b   1.000
_cell.length_c   1.000
_cell.angle_alpha   90.00
_cell.angle_beta   90.00
_cell.angle_gamma   90.00
#
_symmetry.space_group_name_H-M   'P 1'
#
loop_
_entity.id
_entity.type
_entity.pdbx_description
1 polymer ?
#
loop_
_entity_poly.entity_id
_entity_poly.type
_entity_poly.pdbx_seq_one_letter_code
_entity_poly.pdbx_strand_id
1 'polypeptide(L)'
;MNELEERESIIKRDLDYTSEEISKTSRYIGFGLIGIFIALIDSTTKSTLFIFANYKFLLLISAVFGCLTVISDFLQYIAGNICSEKANKRKEKLYKKTWFCYRVRNFLFWLKLSFALTGAALLIFVIIKFVFES
;
A
#
# COMPACT_ATOMS: atom_id res chain seq x y z
N MET A 1 -35.93 7.98 -10.27
CA MET A 1 -34.56 7.44 -10.27
C MET A 1 -34.49 6.49 -11.44
N ASN A 2 -33.66 6.82 -12.43
CA ASN A 2 -33.58 6.09 -13.70
C ASN A 2 -32.74 4.82 -13.50
N GLU A 3 -33.02 3.73 -14.22
CA GLU A 3 -32.27 2.46 -14.11
C GLU A 3 -30.75 2.66 -14.29
N LEU A 4 -30.37 3.62 -15.13
CA LEU A 4 -28.98 4.02 -15.34
C LEU A 4 -28.33 4.64 -14.09
N GLU A 5 -29.06 5.48 -13.35
CA GLU A 5 -28.55 6.11 -12.12
C GLU A 5 -28.35 5.07 -11.01
N GLU A 6 -29.22 4.07 -10.95
CA GLU A 6 -29.10 2.96 -10.01
C GLU A 6 -27.84 2.14 -10.28
N ARG A 7 -27.61 1.75 -11.55
CA ARG A 7 -26.40 1.02 -11.98
C ARG A 7 -25.12 1.80 -11.68
N GLU A 8 -25.07 3.10 -11.96
CA GLU A 8 -23.90 3.94 -11.63
C GLU A 8 -23.63 3.99 -10.12
N SER A 9 -24.68 4.04 -9.30
CA SER A 9 -24.55 4.07 -7.84
C SER A 9 -24.00 2.78 -7.26
N ILE A 10 -24.30 1.63 -7.88
CA ILE A 10 -23.81 0.31 -7.48
C ILE A 10 -22.32 0.20 -7.82
N ILE A 11 -21.96 0.49 -9.08
CA ILE A 11 -20.56 0.45 -9.55
C ILE A 11 -19.67 1.34 -8.67
N LYS A 12 -20.14 2.53 -8.32
CA LYS A 12 -19.38 3.45 -7.47
C LYS A 12 -19.17 2.89 -6.07
N ARG A 13 -20.19 2.28 -5.47
CA ARG A 13 -20.09 1.65 -4.14
C ARG A 13 -19.09 0.48 -4.14
N ASP A 14 -19.14 -0.36 -5.18
CA ASP A 14 -18.21 -1.49 -5.32
C ASP A 14 -16.76 -1.02 -5.48
N LEU A 15 -16.54 0.04 -6.28
CA LEU A 15 -15.22 0.64 -6.45
C LEU A 15 -14.68 1.25 -5.15
N ASP A 16 -15.53 1.94 -4.40
CA ASP A 16 -15.15 2.53 -3.11
C ASP A 16 -14.78 1.44 -2.10
N TYR A 17 -15.59 0.38 -1.99
CA TYR A 17 -15.31 -0.77 -1.13
C TYR A 17 -14.00 -1.48 -1.52
N THR A 18 -13.84 -1.79 -2.81
CA THR A 18 -12.64 -2.45 -3.34
C THR A 18 -11.39 -1.61 -3.08
N SER A 19 -11.48 -0.29 -3.27
CA SER A 19 -10.36 0.64 -3.02
C SER A 19 -9.97 0.68 -1.54
N GLU A 20 -10.95 0.60 -0.65
CA GLU A 20 -10.71 0.52 0.79
C GLU A 20 -10.00 -0.78 1.17
N GLU A 21 -10.48 -1.93 0.67
CA GLU A 21 -9.87 -3.24 0.94
C GLU A 21 -8.46 -3.37 0.35
N ILE A 22 -8.21 -2.83 -0.85
CA ILE A 22 -6.85 -2.76 -1.42
C ILE A 22 -5.94 -1.93 -0.52
N SER A 23 -6.45 -0.82 0.03
CA SER A 23 -5.67 0.05 0.92
C SER A 23 -5.34 -0.63 2.24
N LYS A 24 -6.29 -1.36 2.84
CA LYS A 24 -6.04 -2.19 4.04
C LYS A 24 -5.00 -3.28 3.74
N THR A 25 -5.18 -3.99 2.63
CA THR A 25 -4.29 -5.08 2.22
C THR A 25 -2.86 -4.59 1.98
N SER A 26 -2.68 -3.48 1.25
CA SER A 26 -1.34 -2.93 1.01
C SER A 26 -0.67 -2.48 2.31
N ARG A 27 -1.44 -1.93 3.26
CA ARG A 27 -0.93 -1.57 4.59
C ARG A 27 -0.48 -2.80 5.37
N TYR A 28 -1.24 -3.90 5.34
CA TYR A 28 -0.84 -5.15 5.98
C TYR A 28 0.42 -5.75 5.35
N ILE A 29 0.54 -5.71 4.03
CA ILE A 29 1.78 -6.09 3.35
C ILE A 29 2.93 -5.21 3.85
N GLY A 30 2.76 -3.88 3.86
CA GLY A 30 3.77 -2.93 4.33
C GLY A 30 4.26 -3.23 5.74
N PHE A 31 3.34 -3.44 6.70
CA PHE A 31 3.70 -3.83 8.07
C PHE A 31 4.35 -5.22 8.14
N GLY A 32 3.88 -6.18 7.34
CA GLY A 32 4.48 -7.51 7.26
C GLY A 32 5.94 -7.47 6.82
N LEU A 33 6.26 -6.68 5.78
CA LEU A 33 7.63 -6.50 5.29
C LEU A 33 8.55 -5.90 6.37
N ILE A 34 8.08 -4.87 7.06
CA ILE A 34 8.83 -4.23 8.16
C ILE A 34 9.03 -5.22 9.32
N GLY A 35 7.96 -5.89 9.73
CA GLY A 35 7.98 -6.83 10.86
C GLY A 35 8.92 -8.02 10.61
N ILE A 36 8.92 -8.58 9.40
CA ILE A 36 9.83 -9.66 9.02
C ILE A 36 11.29 -9.20 9.09
N PHE A 37 11.60 -8.01 8.60
CA PHE A 37 12.97 -7.48 8.65
C PHE A 37 13.46 -7.28 10.09
N ILE A 38 12.62 -6.71 10.97
CA ILE A 38 12.93 -6.55 12.40
C ILE A 38 13.12 -7.92 13.05
N ALA A 39 12.21 -8.87 12.81
CA ALA A 39 12.31 -10.22 13.35
C ALA A 39 13.58 -10.96 12.91
N LEU A 40 14.05 -10.73 11.68
CA LEU A 40 15.30 -11.31 11.18
C LEU A 40 16.54 -10.67 11.83
N ILE A 41 16.51 -9.37 12.14
CA ILE A 41 17.60 -8.70 12.87
C ILE A 41 17.70 -9.21 14.31
N ASP A 42 16.55 -9.41 14.95
CA ASP A 42 16.50 -9.82 16.36
C ASP A 42 16.70 -11.33 16.57
N SER A 43 16.67 -12.12 15.49
CA SER A 43 16.83 -13.58 15.58
C SER A 43 18.29 -14.01 15.73
N THR A 44 18.52 -15.01 16.57
CA THR A 44 19.84 -15.60 16.86
C THR A 44 20.00 -17.01 16.29
N THR A 45 19.04 -17.48 15.49
CA THR A 45 19.07 -18.83 14.92
C THR A 45 20.07 -18.92 13.76
N LYS A 46 20.72 -20.08 13.58
CA LYS A 46 21.72 -20.27 12.52
C LYS A 46 21.18 -19.95 11.12
N SER A 47 19.93 -20.36 10.84
CA SER A 47 19.27 -20.12 9.55
C SER A 47 19.01 -18.63 9.29
N THR A 48 18.55 -17.89 10.29
CA THR A 48 18.29 -16.44 10.12
C THR A 48 19.59 -15.65 9.96
N LEU A 49 20.64 -16.02 10.67
CA LEU A 49 21.98 -15.46 10.48
C LEU A 49 22.51 -15.71 9.07
N PHE A 50 22.30 -16.91 8.51
CA PHE A 50 22.69 -17.21 7.13
C PHE A 50 21.90 -16.37 6.11
N ILE A 51 20.58 -16.28 6.26
CA ILE A 51 19.73 -15.44 5.39
C ILE A 51 20.18 -13.99 5.46
N PHE A 52 20.41 -13.48 6.67
CA PHE A 52 20.83 -12.10 6.87
C PHE A 52 22.22 -11.86 6.27
N ALA A 53 23.19 -12.75 6.49
CA ALA A 53 24.54 -12.61 5.93
C ALA A 53 24.53 -12.54 4.39
N ASN A 54 23.69 -13.32 3.71
CA ASN A 54 23.69 -13.40 2.25
C ASN A 54 22.75 -12.38 1.58
N TYR A 55 21.64 -12.00 2.21
CA TYR A 55 20.58 -11.21 1.58
C TYR A 55 20.19 -9.93 2.35
N LYS A 56 21.00 -9.49 3.33
CA LYS A 56 20.74 -8.27 4.14
C LYS A 56 20.25 -7.08 3.31
N PHE A 57 20.91 -6.81 2.18
CA PHE A 57 20.60 -5.64 1.36
C PHE A 57 19.22 -5.74 0.69
N LEU A 58 18.87 -6.91 0.15
CA LEU A 58 17.55 -7.14 -0.46
C LEU A 58 16.43 -7.08 0.58
N LEU A 59 16.68 -7.63 1.78
CA LEU A 59 15.74 -7.57 2.90
C LEU A 59 15.54 -6.13 3.40
N LEU A 60 16.62 -5.34 3.49
CA LEU A 60 16.54 -3.93 3.84
C LEU A 60 15.74 -3.14 2.81
N ILE A 61 15.99 -3.34 1.51
CA ILE A 61 15.22 -2.70 0.45
C ILE A 61 13.73 -3.08 0.56
N SER A 62 13.43 -4.36 0.76
CA SER A 62 12.05 -4.83 0.95
C SER A 62 11.36 -4.14 2.14
N ALA A 63 12.05 -4.00 3.27
CA ALA A 63 11.54 -3.28 4.44
C ALA A 63 11.32 -1.78 4.16
N VAL A 64 12.23 -1.13 3.44
CA VAL A 64 12.09 0.27 3.01
C VAL A 64 10.86 0.45 2.12
N PHE A 65 10.62 -0.46 1.17
CA PHE A 65 9.38 -0.46 0.38
C PHE A 65 8.13 -0.65 1.26
N GLY A 66 8.22 -1.48 2.31
CA GLY A 66 7.18 -1.58 3.33
C GLY A 66 6.88 -0.25 4.02
N CYS A 67 7.91 0.47 4.48
CA CYS A 67 7.77 1.82 5.06
C CYS A 67 7.14 2.81 4.06
N LEU A 68 7.64 2.85 2.83
CA LEU A 68 7.12 3.74 1.78
C LEU A 68 5.66 3.44 1.43
N THR A 69 5.25 2.18 1.48
CA THR A 69 3.85 1.76 1.31
C THR A 69 2.95 2.38 2.38
N VAL A 70 3.34 2.22 3.66
CA VAL A 70 2.56 2.74 4.80
C VAL A 70 2.52 4.28 4.79
N ILE A 71 3.65 4.94 4.51
CA ILE A 71 3.72 6.40 4.41
C ILE A 71 2.82 6.91 3.27
N SER A 72 2.87 6.27 2.11
CA SER A 72 2.06 6.66 0.95
C SER A 72 0.56 6.46 1.21
N ASP A 73 0.18 5.39 1.92
CA ASP A 73 -1.20 5.15 2.35
C ASP A 73 -1.70 6.24 3.31
N PHE A 74 -0.87 6.63 4.28
CA PHE A 74 -1.19 7.70 5.22
C PHE A 74 -1.34 9.06 4.52
N LEU A 75 -0.41 9.41 3.63
CA LEU A 75 -0.48 10.65 2.84
C LEU A 75 -1.71 10.64 1.92
N GLN A 76 -2.09 9.49 1.38
CA GLN A 76 -3.30 9.35 0.57
C GLN A 76 -4.55 9.65 1.39
N TYR A 77 -4.61 9.14 2.63
CA TYR A 77 -5.70 9.41 3.56
C TYR A 77 -5.83 10.90 3.87
N ILE A 78 -4.72 11.59 4.16
CA ILE A 78 -4.70 13.04 4.38
C ILE A 78 -5.21 13.80 3.15
N ALA A 79 -4.70 13.47 1.95
CA ALA A 79 -5.16 14.10 0.71
C ALA A 79 -6.66 13.87 0.48
N GLY A 80 -7.16 12.67 0.81
CA GLY A 80 -8.57 12.32 0.83
C GLY A 80 -9.38 13.21 1.76
N ASN A 81 -8.94 13.39 3.01
CA ASN A 81 -9.63 14.23 3.99
C ASN A 81 -9.72 15.69 3.54
N ILE A 82 -8.62 16.26 3.04
CA ILE A 82 -8.62 17.63 2.49
C ILE A 82 -9.59 17.76 1.30
N CYS A 83 -9.66 16.74 0.45
CA CYS A 83 -10.63 16.68 -0.66
C CYS A 83 -12.07 16.66 -0.15
N SER A 84 -12.38 15.85 0.86
CA SER A 84 -13.70 15.72 1.47
C SER A 84 -14.15 17.03 2.13
N GLU A 85 -13.27 17.70 2.87
CA GLU A 85 -13.56 19.00 3.48
C GLU A 85 -13.85 20.08 2.43
N LYS A 86 -13.06 20.13 1.34
CA LYS A 86 -13.32 21.05 0.22
C LYS A 86 -14.65 20.75 -0.48
N ALA A 87 -15.03 19.48 -0.61
CA ALA A 87 -16.31 19.09 -1.22
C ALA A 87 -17.50 19.50 -0.33
N ASN A 88 -17.41 19.29 0.98
CA ASN A 88 -18.47 19.64 1.93
C ASN A 88 -18.77 21.14 1.99
N LYS A 89 -17.78 22.00 1.72
CA LYS A 89 -17.95 23.46 1.65
C LYS A 89 -18.65 23.94 0.37
N ARG A 90 -18.91 23.07 -0.62
CA ARG A 90 -19.59 23.42 -1.87
C ARG A 90 -21.07 23.06 -1.83
N LYS A 91 -21.91 23.93 -2.43
CA LYS A 91 -23.37 23.72 -2.54
C LYS A 91 -23.73 22.39 -3.23
N GLU A 92 -22.98 22.02 -4.26
CA GLU A 92 -23.21 20.78 -5.02
C GLU A 92 -22.74 19.52 -4.27
N LYS A 93 -21.89 19.65 -3.22
CA LYS A 93 -21.23 18.53 -2.51
C LYS A 93 -20.53 17.49 -3.40
N LEU A 94 -20.26 17.83 -4.67
CA LEU A 94 -19.59 16.95 -5.62
C LEU A 94 -18.07 17.19 -5.66
N TYR A 95 -17.32 16.10 -5.78
CA TYR A 95 -15.87 16.11 -5.99
C TYR A 95 -15.54 16.66 -7.39
N LYS A 96 -14.62 17.63 -7.46
CA LYS A 96 -14.04 18.05 -8.74
C LYS A 96 -12.76 17.26 -9.01
N LYS A 97 -12.76 16.49 -10.12
CA LYS A 97 -11.59 15.72 -10.60
C LYS A 97 -10.38 16.60 -10.95
N THR A 98 -10.57 17.91 -11.11
CA THR A 98 -9.49 18.87 -11.41
C THR A 98 -8.70 19.29 -10.17
N TRP A 99 -9.15 18.94 -8.96
CA TRP A 99 -8.45 19.33 -7.74
C TRP A 99 -7.11 18.64 -7.60
N PHE A 100 -6.10 19.42 -7.23
CA PHE A 100 -4.77 18.92 -6.94
C PHE A 100 -4.80 17.79 -5.90
N CYS A 101 -5.58 17.96 -4.82
CA CYS A 101 -5.76 16.93 -3.79
C CYS A 101 -6.31 15.60 -4.35
N TYR A 102 -7.17 15.65 -5.36
CA TYR A 102 -7.71 14.46 -6.02
C TYR A 102 -6.63 13.75 -6.87
N ARG A 103 -5.82 14.53 -7.60
CA ARG A 103 -4.68 14.00 -8.37
C ARG A 103 -3.63 13.37 -7.47
N VAL A 104 -3.27 14.04 -6.37
CA VAL A 104 -2.32 13.51 -5.37
C VAL A 104 -2.85 12.22 -4.75
N ARG A 105 -4.13 12.17 -4.36
CA ARG A 105 -4.75 10.94 -3.83
C ARG A 105 -4.62 9.77 -4.82
N ASN A 106 -4.88 9.99 -6.11
CA ASN A 106 -4.77 8.94 -7.11
C ASN A 106 -3.32 8.53 -7.36
N PHE A 107 -2.39 9.49 -7.42
CA PHE A 107 -0.97 9.19 -7.57
C PHE A 107 -0.44 8.35 -6.41
N LEU A 108 -0.74 8.73 -5.17
CA LEU A 108 -0.32 7.99 -3.97
C LEU A 108 -0.94 6.59 -3.89
N PHE A 109 -2.14 6.40 -4.42
CA PHE A 109 -2.78 5.08 -4.51
C PHE A 109 -1.96 4.11 -5.38
N TRP A 110 -1.52 4.56 -6.55
CA TRP A 110 -0.70 3.73 -7.44
C TRP A 110 0.69 3.53 -6.87
N LEU A 111 1.28 4.59 -6.31
CA LEU A 111 2.61 4.55 -5.74
C LEU A 111 2.72 3.53 -4.59
N LYS A 112 1.76 3.54 -3.64
CA LYS A 112 1.76 2.57 -2.54
C LYS A 112 1.58 1.13 -3.04
N LEU A 113 0.78 0.91 -4.08
CA LEU A 113 0.56 -0.41 -4.64
C LEU A 113 1.85 -0.94 -5.29
N SER A 114 2.54 -0.10 -6.06
CA SER A 114 3.85 -0.43 -6.62
C SER A 114 4.86 -0.77 -5.52
N PHE A 115 4.94 0.03 -4.46
CA PHE A 115 5.84 -0.24 -3.34
C PHE A 115 5.52 -1.56 -2.62
N ALA A 116 4.24 -1.84 -2.34
CA ALA A 116 3.83 -3.07 -1.69
C ALA A 116 4.20 -4.30 -2.53
N LEU A 117 3.89 -4.26 -3.83
CA LEU A 117 4.17 -5.36 -4.75
C LEU A 117 5.68 -5.57 -4.95
N THR A 118 6.46 -4.51 -5.15
CA THR A 118 7.91 -4.62 -5.28
C THR A 118 8.56 -5.13 -4.01
N GLY A 119 8.16 -4.62 -2.84
CA GLY A 119 8.68 -5.09 -1.55
C GLY A 119 8.35 -6.57 -1.30
N ALA A 120 7.12 -6.99 -1.58
CA ALA A 120 6.70 -8.38 -1.47
C ALA A 120 7.42 -9.30 -2.45
N ALA A 121 7.58 -8.89 -3.71
CA ALA A 121 8.30 -9.66 -4.72
C ALA A 121 9.77 -9.89 -4.34
N LEU A 122 10.44 -8.86 -3.80
CA LEU A 122 11.81 -8.98 -3.30
C LEU A 122 11.92 -9.97 -2.13
N LEU A 123 10.97 -9.93 -1.19
CA LEU A 123 10.95 -10.87 -0.08
C LEU A 123 10.75 -12.31 -0.55
N ILE A 124 9.78 -12.53 -1.45
CA ILE A 124 9.52 -13.86 -2.06
C ILE A 124 10.77 -14.37 -2.78
N PHE A 125 11.45 -13.50 -3.54
CA PHE A 125 12.70 -13.86 -4.21
C PHE A 125 13.78 -14.31 -3.22
N VAL A 126 13.97 -13.60 -2.11
CA VAL A 126 14.93 -14.00 -1.06
C VAL A 126 14.56 -15.34 -0.44
N ILE A 127 13.27 -15.58 -0.16
CA ILE A 127 12.81 -16.86 0.40
C ILE A 127 13.07 -18.00 -0.57
N ILE A 128 12.73 -17.83 -1.86
CA ILE A 128 12.98 -18.84 -2.90
C ILE A 128 14.48 -19.15 -2.96
N LYS A 129 15.31 -18.11 -3.03
CA LYS A 129 16.77 -18.28 -3.12
C LYS A 129 17.36 -18.99 -1.91
N PHE A 130 16.92 -18.63 -0.71
CA PHE A 130 17.30 -19.32 0.52
C PHE A 130 16.91 -20.80 0.50
N VAL A 131 15.70 -21.15 0.06
CA VAL A 131 15.22 -22.54 0.01
C VAL A 131 16.01 -23.40 -0.97
N PHE A 132 16.48 -22.85 -2.09
CA PHE A 132 17.27 -23.60 -3.08
C PHE A 132 18.77 -23.67 -2.76
N GLU A 133 19.29 -22.76 -1.94
CA GLU A 133 20.71 -22.68 -1.57
C GLU A 133 21.00 -23.29 -0.18
N SER A 134 19.97 -23.66 0.59
CA SER A 134 20.07 -24.36 1.88
C SER A 134 20.07 -25.87 1.73
#